data_AF-A0A1B7X833-F1
#
_entry.id   AF-A0A1B7X833-F1
#
_cell.length_a   1.000
_cell.length_b   1.000
_cell.length_c   1.000
_cell.angle_alpha   90.00
_cell.angle_beta   90.00
_cell.angle_gamma   90.00
#
_symmetry.space_group_name_H-M   'P 1'
#
loop_
_entity.id
_entity.type
_entity.pdbx_description
1 polymer ?
#
loop_
_entity_poly.entity_id
_entity_poly.type
_entity_poly.pdbx_seq_one_letter_code
_entity_poly.pdbx_strand_id
1 'polypeptide(L)'
;MSDNFIEMTMEEWETTYKPIYNHIDSNASFQDESGNGIMFETYGDEYEFVKSQPPANIWMYGSGDDGGTYIWNGWGFVNRLGYFITEVPCPDGLTIQVQVGEPDLTCDFCGDIIEQDETHKCEGINE
;
A
#
# COMPACT_ATOMS: atom_id res chain seq x y z
N MET A 1 -23.16 -0.72 -11.11
CA MET A 1 -22.55 -0.95 -9.78
C MET A 1 -21.93 0.38 -9.44
N SER A 2 -22.28 0.97 -8.30
CA SER A 2 -21.63 2.22 -7.89
C SER A 2 -20.19 1.86 -7.56
N ASP A 3 -19.22 2.42 -8.27
CA ASP A 3 -17.81 2.25 -7.95
C ASP A 3 -17.57 2.92 -6.60
N ASN A 4 -17.55 2.11 -5.53
CA ASN A 4 -17.23 2.55 -4.17
C ASN A 4 -15.71 2.50 -3.94
N PHE A 5 -14.96 2.91 -4.97
CA PHE A 5 -13.51 2.99 -4.91
C PHE A 5 -13.09 4.36 -4.38
N ILE A 6 -12.16 4.38 -3.44
CA ILE A 6 -11.58 5.59 -2.86
C ILE A 6 -10.07 5.46 -2.92
N GLU A 7 -9.42 6.45 -3.52
CA GLU A 7 -7.99 6.64 -3.39
C GLU A 7 -7.73 7.77 -2.39
N MET A 8 -6.72 7.60 -1.54
CA MET A 8 -6.33 8.57 -0.52
C MET A 8 -4.81 8.63 -0.36
N THR A 9 -4.32 9.71 0.23
CA THR A 9 -2.91 9.85 0.58
C THR A 9 -2.58 9.13 1.89
N MET A 10 -1.29 8.89 2.14
CA MET A 10 -0.84 8.35 3.43
C MET A 10 -1.28 9.22 4.61
N GLU A 11 -1.12 10.55 4.51
CA GLU A 11 -1.54 11.51 5.54
C GLU A 11 -3.05 11.40 5.84
N GLU A 12 -3.89 11.31 4.79
CA GLU A 12 -5.34 11.16 4.93
C GLU A 12 -5.70 9.83 5.60
N TRP A 13 -5.03 8.74 5.21
CA TRP A 13 -5.24 7.42 5.78
C TRP A 13 -4.82 7.36 7.25
N GLU A 14 -3.64 7.87 7.60
CA GLU A 14 -3.15 7.93 8.98
C GLU A 14 -4.08 8.75 9.88
N THR A 15 -4.51 9.91 9.40
CA THR A 15 -5.44 10.79 10.12
C THR A 15 -6.81 10.14 10.32
N THR A 16 -7.32 9.45 9.29
CA THR A 16 -8.67 8.87 9.29
C THR A 16 -8.72 7.58 10.10
N TYR A 17 -7.77 6.68 9.87
CA TYR A 17 -7.83 5.31 10.38
C TYR A 17 -6.94 5.05 11.58
N LYS A 18 -5.89 5.84 11.76
CA LYS A 18 -4.97 5.77 12.91
C LYS A 18 -4.31 4.40 13.02
N PRO A 19 -3.30 4.10 12.20
CA PRO A 19 -2.54 2.85 12.34
C PRO A 19 -1.96 2.75 13.74
N ILE A 20 -2.01 1.55 14.32
CA ILE A 20 -1.42 1.27 15.62
C ILE A 20 0.07 0.95 15.45
N TYR A 21 0.84 1.21 16.50
CA TYR A 21 2.24 0.82 16.54
C TYR A 21 2.40 -0.70 16.60
N ASN A 22 3.42 -1.18 15.89
CA ASN A 22 3.90 -2.53 16.04
C ASN A 22 4.63 -2.66 17.38
N HIS A 23 3.93 -3.20 18.37
CA HIS A 23 4.45 -3.41 19.72
C HIS A 23 5.28 -4.71 19.84
N ILE A 24 5.32 -5.53 18.79
CA ILE A 24 6.04 -6.80 18.76
C ILE A 24 7.46 -6.58 18.23
N ASP A 25 7.61 -5.77 17.18
CA ASP A 25 8.91 -5.35 16.64
C ASP A 25 9.08 -3.83 16.67
N SER A 26 10.04 -3.37 17.48
CA SER A 26 10.42 -1.95 17.58
C SER A 26 11.19 -1.43 16.36
N ASN A 27 11.60 -2.30 15.42
CA ASN A 27 12.32 -1.95 14.20
C ASN A 27 11.54 -2.40 12.96
N ALA A 28 10.22 -2.18 12.95
CA ALA A 28 9.36 -2.52 11.83
C ALA A 28 9.87 -1.92 10.50
N SER A 29 9.75 -2.70 9.43
CA SER A 29 10.24 -2.34 8.09
C SER A 29 9.53 -1.14 7.46
N PHE A 30 8.44 -0.65 8.07
CA PHE A 30 7.74 0.59 7.68
C PHE A 30 7.43 1.43 8.91
N GLN A 31 7.66 2.74 8.80
CA GLN A 31 7.46 3.73 9.86
C GLN A 31 6.47 4.81 9.41
N ASP A 32 5.74 5.38 10.37
CA ASP A 32 4.95 6.60 10.17
C ASP A 32 5.86 7.82 9.94
N GLU A 33 5.27 8.99 9.68
CA GLU A 33 6.01 10.25 9.50
C GLU A 33 6.84 10.66 10.73
N SER A 34 6.49 10.14 11.92
CA SER A 34 7.20 10.39 13.17
C SER A 34 8.32 9.39 13.44
N GLY A 35 8.54 8.41 12.55
CA GLY A 35 9.55 7.37 12.69
C GLY A 35 9.14 6.19 13.58
N ASN A 36 7.85 6.03 13.91
CA ASN A 36 7.37 4.91 14.70
C ASN A 36 7.02 3.73 13.79
N GLY A 37 7.47 2.52 14.14
CA GLY A 37 7.15 1.30 13.42
C GLY A 37 5.66 0.96 13.49
N ILE A 38 4.99 0.88 12.34
CA ILE A 38 3.54 0.63 12.24
C ILE A 38 3.18 -0.62 11.43
N MET A 39 4.12 -1.18 10.66
CA MET A 39 3.86 -2.39 9.86
C MET A 39 4.09 -3.66 10.68
N PHE A 40 3.23 -4.64 10.47
CA PHE A 40 3.34 -6.01 10.95
C PHE A 40 3.78 -6.95 9.84
N GLU A 41 4.68 -7.86 10.16
CA GLU A 41 5.22 -8.86 9.24
C GLU A 41 4.20 -9.91 8.79
N THR A 42 4.57 -10.63 7.73
CA THR A 42 3.69 -11.58 7.03
C THR A 42 3.77 -13.01 7.56
N TYR A 43 4.56 -13.24 8.60
CA TYR A 43 4.77 -14.51 9.29
C TYR A 43 5.04 -14.30 10.78
N GLY A 44 5.11 -15.40 11.54
CA GLY A 44 5.48 -15.36 12.96
C GLY A 44 4.40 -14.73 13.86
N ASP A 45 4.85 -14.23 15.01
CA ASP A 45 3.97 -13.71 16.07
C ASP A 45 3.19 -12.45 15.61
N GLU A 46 3.82 -11.62 14.77
CA GLU A 46 3.18 -10.45 14.17
C GLU A 46 2.01 -10.85 13.27
N TYR A 47 2.20 -11.85 12.42
CA TYR A 47 1.14 -12.34 11.54
C TYR A 47 -0.02 -12.99 12.32
N GLU A 48 0.28 -13.73 13.39
CA GLU A 48 -0.76 -14.26 14.27
C GLU A 48 -1.51 -13.14 15.00
N PHE A 49 -0.83 -12.05 15.38
CA PHE A 49 -1.48 -10.86 15.90
C PHE A 49 -2.42 -10.22 14.86
N VAL A 50 -1.97 -10.03 13.63
CA VAL A 50 -2.81 -9.49 12.52
C VAL A 50 -4.04 -10.36 12.31
N LYS A 51 -3.89 -11.69 12.26
CA LYS A 51 -5.02 -12.63 12.10
C LYS A 51 -6.05 -12.57 13.23
N SER A 52 -5.63 -12.13 14.42
CA SER A 52 -6.53 -12.00 15.56
C SER A 52 -7.35 -10.70 15.55
N GLN A 53 -7.03 -9.76 14.65
CA GLN A 53 -7.73 -8.48 14.56
C GLN A 53 -9.07 -8.57 13.83
N PRO A 54 -10.00 -7.64 14.08
CA PRO A 54 -11.22 -7.53 13.28
C PRO A 54 -10.89 -7.28 11.81
N PRO A 55 -11.52 -8.00 10.85
CA PRO A 55 -11.21 -7.86 9.42
C PRO A 55 -11.29 -6.42 8.88
N ALA A 56 -12.19 -5.61 9.42
CA ALA A 56 -12.37 -4.21 9.03
C ALA A 56 -11.19 -3.30 9.44
N ASN A 57 -10.34 -3.75 10.34
CA ASN A 57 -9.17 -3.01 10.83
C ASN A 57 -7.87 -3.49 10.19
N ILE A 58 -7.93 -4.51 9.33
CA ILE A 58 -6.75 -5.06 8.66
C ILE A 58 -6.58 -4.35 7.32
N TRP A 59 -5.35 -3.93 7.05
CA TRP A 59 -4.94 -3.33 5.78
C TRP A 59 -3.70 -4.04 5.28
N MET A 60 -3.68 -4.38 4.00
CA MET A 60 -2.56 -5.08 3.37
C MET A 60 -1.65 -4.08 2.66
N TYR A 61 -0.36 -4.14 2.96
CA TYR A 61 0.67 -3.44 2.20
C TYR A 61 1.23 -4.37 1.13
N GLY A 62 1.30 -3.92 -0.12
CA GLY A 62 1.82 -4.75 -1.21
C GLY A 62 2.30 -3.98 -2.42
N SER A 63 2.93 -4.71 -3.35
CA SER A 63 3.39 -4.17 -4.63
C SER A 63 2.28 -4.24 -5.68
N GLY A 64 2.06 -3.13 -6.38
CA GLY A 64 1.23 -3.08 -7.57
C GLY A 64 1.92 -3.72 -8.78
N ASP A 65 1.13 -4.06 -9.79
CA ASP A 65 1.65 -4.59 -11.07
C ASP A 65 2.26 -3.49 -11.95
N ASP A 66 2.12 -2.22 -11.55
CA ASP A 66 2.64 -1.01 -12.19
C ASP A 66 3.95 -0.52 -11.57
N GLY A 67 4.61 -1.32 -10.74
CA GLY A 67 5.85 -0.96 -10.05
C GLY A 67 5.64 -0.12 -8.79
N GLY A 68 4.43 0.38 -8.55
CA GLY A 68 4.07 1.13 -7.35
C GLY A 68 3.92 0.22 -6.13
N THR A 69 3.74 0.85 -4.95
CA THR A 69 3.34 0.12 -3.74
C THR A 69 2.16 0.81 -3.09
N TYR A 70 1.29 0.00 -2.48
CA TYR A 70 -0.02 0.45 -2.04
C TYR A 70 -0.43 -0.20 -0.73
N ILE A 71 -1.28 0.50 0.01
CA ILE A 71 -2.06 -0.06 1.11
C ILE A 71 -3.50 -0.25 0.63
N TRP A 72 -4.05 -1.45 0.80
CA TRP A 72 -5.44 -1.76 0.49
C TRP A 72 -6.20 -2.18 1.74
N ASN A 73 -7.47 -1.77 1.83
CA ASN A 73 -8.33 -2.22 2.92
C ASN A 73 -8.62 -3.72 2.82
N GLY A 74 -8.59 -4.40 3.96
CA GLY A 74 -8.92 -5.80 4.10
C GLY A 74 -7.73 -6.75 3.96
N TRP A 75 -8.07 -8.03 3.83
CA TRP A 75 -7.12 -9.12 3.87
C TRP A 75 -6.65 -9.51 2.47
N GLY A 76 -5.38 -9.23 2.15
CA GLY A 76 -4.72 -9.67 0.92
C GLY A 76 -3.61 -10.70 1.17
N PHE A 77 -3.27 -11.48 0.14
CA PHE A 77 -2.18 -12.48 0.17
C PHE A 77 -1.20 -12.37 -1.00
N VAL A 78 -1.65 -11.87 -2.15
CA VAL A 78 -0.83 -11.75 -3.37
C VAL A 78 -0.04 -10.45 -3.29
N ASN A 79 1.23 -10.49 -3.73
CA ASN A 79 2.14 -9.34 -3.75
C ASN A 79 2.26 -8.62 -2.40
N ARG A 80 2.04 -9.35 -1.30
CA ARG A 80 1.99 -8.84 0.07
C ARG A 80 3.39 -8.60 0.62
N LEU A 81 3.63 -7.37 1.06
CA LEU A 81 4.84 -6.92 1.73
C LEU A 81 4.66 -6.85 3.26
N GLY A 82 3.45 -6.56 3.74
CA GLY A 82 3.16 -6.46 5.17
C GLY A 82 1.69 -6.17 5.46
N TYR A 83 1.39 -5.87 6.71
CA TYR A 83 0.06 -5.46 7.16
C TYR A 83 0.11 -4.25 8.06
N PHE A 84 -1.01 -3.53 8.12
CA PHE A 84 -1.28 -2.52 9.13
C PHE A 84 -2.58 -2.83 9.84
N ILE A 85 -2.65 -2.45 11.12
CA ILE A 85 -3.85 -2.54 11.93
C ILE A 85 -4.25 -1.12 12.33
N THR A 86 -5.52 -0.77 12.15
CA THR A 86 -6.02 0.59 12.43
C THR A 86 -6.93 0.62 13.65
N GLU A 87 -7.00 1.75 14.37
CA GLU A 87 -7.97 1.92 15.46
C GLU A 87 -9.41 2.05 14.94
N VAL A 88 -9.58 2.77 13.83
CA VAL A 88 -10.89 2.98 13.19
C VAL A 88 -11.09 1.91 12.11
N PRO A 89 -12.23 1.19 12.10
CA PRO A 89 -12.52 0.20 11.07
C PRO A 89 -12.85 0.85 9.73
N CYS A 90 -12.42 0.24 8.63
CA CYS A 90 -12.90 0.56 7.29
C CYS A 90 -14.42 0.27 7.20
N PRO A 91 -15.23 1.20 6.66
CA PRO A 91 -16.63 0.94 6.39
C PRO A 91 -16.83 -0.21 5.39
N ASP A 92 -17.93 -0.95 5.57
CA ASP A 92 -18.31 -2.03 4.66
C ASP A 92 -18.63 -1.51 3.25
N GLY A 93 -18.29 -2.31 2.24
CA GLY A 93 -18.65 -2.04 0.85
C GLY A 93 -17.80 -0.95 0.18
N LEU A 94 -16.68 -0.55 0.78
CA LEU A 94 -15.67 0.32 0.18
C LEU A 94 -14.45 -0.50 -0.27
N THR A 95 -13.83 -0.07 -1.35
CA THR A 95 -12.48 -0.48 -1.75
C THR A 95 -11.60 0.75 -1.68
N ILE A 96 -10.65 0.74 -0.76
CA ILE A 96 -9.77 1.87 -0.47
C ILE A 96 -8.35 1.49 -0.84
N GLN A 97 -7.69 2.40 -1.54
CA GLN A 97 -6.28 2.32 -1.90
C GLN A 97 -5.54 3.55 -1.38
N VAL A 98 -4.34 3.33 -0.86
CA VAL A 98 -3.40 4.38 -0.46
C VAL A 98 -2.13 4.19 -1.27
N GLN A 99 -1.75 5.17 -2.09
CA GLN A 99 -0.48 5.13 -2.81
C GLN A 99 0.67 5.44 -1.85
N VAL A 100 1.68 4.58 -1.84
CA VAL A 100 2.86 4.68 -0.98
C VAL A 100 4.12 4.88 -1.80
N GLY A 101 4.31 4.06 -2.82
CA GLY A 101 5.40 4.18 -3.78
C GLY A 101 4.88 4.53 -5.15
N GLU A 102 5.58 5.43 -5.84
CA GLU A 102 5.23 5.87 -7.18
C GLU A 102 5.29 4.69 -8.17
N PRO A 103 4.32 4.57 -9.08
CA PRO A 103 4.38 3.60 -10.17
C PRO A 103 5.47 3.94 -11.18
N ASP A 104 5.86 2.94 -11.95
CA ASP A 104 6.78 3.09 -13.07
C ASP A 104 6.18 4.04 -14.11
N LEU A 105 6.98 5.03 -14.53
CA LEU A 105 6.61 5.90 -15.64
C LEU A 105 6.77 5.11 -16.93
N THR A 106 5.71 4.85 -17.68
CA THR A 106 5.79 4.12 -18.96
C THR A 106 5.60 5.02 -20.17
N CYS A 107 6.25 4.72 -21.28
CA CYS A 107 5.99 5.37 -22.56
C CYS A 107 4.68 4.84 -23.16
N ASP A 108 3.70 5.71 -23.39
CA ASP A 108 2.41 5.35 -24.01
C ASP A 108 2.54 4.74 -25.43
N PHE A 109 3.66 4.97 -26.12
CA PHE A 109 3.85 4.56 -27.51
C PHE A 109 4.55 3.22 -27.67
N CYS A 110 5.61 2.95 -26.89
CA CYS A 110 6.36 1.69 -26.97
C CYS A 110 6.16 0.76 -25.76
N GLY A 111 5.59 1.26 -24.66
CA GLY A 111 5.39 0.50 -23.43
C GLY A 111 6.64 0.34 -22.56
N ASP A 112 7.76 0.96 -22.93
CA ASP A 112 8.98 0.90 -22.14
C ASP A 112 8.87 1.73 -20.86
N ILE A 113 9.48 1.25 -19.78
CA ILE A 113 9.65 2.04 -18.55
C ILE A 113 10.67 3.14 -18.81
N ILE A 114 10.30 4.37 -18.45
CA ILE A 114 11.07 5.59 -18.57
C ILE A 114 11.75 5.84 -17.22
N GLU A 115 13.07 5.81 -17.21
CA GLU A 115 13.83 6.30 -16.07
C GLU A 115 13.71 7.83 -16.00
N GLN A 116 13.36 8.37 -14.82
CA GLN A 116 13.05 9.81 -14.65
C GLN A 116 14.19 10.76 -15.07
N ASP A 117 15.43 10.26 -15.11
CA ASP A 117 16.63 11.03 -15.45
C ASP A 117 17.12 10.83 -16.89
N GLU A 118 16.42 10.06 -17.72
CA GLU A 118 16.84 9.76 -19.09
C GLU A 118 15.86 10.28 -20.16
N THR A 119 16.40 10.82 -21.26
CA THR A 119 15.58 11.14 -22.43
C THR A 119 15.17 9.85 -23.13
N HIS A 120 13.93 9.42 -22.90
CA HIS A 120 13.36 8.25 -23.57
C HIS A 120 13.30 8.46 -25.10
N LYS A 121 13.99 7.61 -25.85
CA LYS A 121 13.94 7.59 -27.32
C LYS A 121 12.97 6.51 -27.80
N CYS A 122 11.72 6.90 -28.01
CA CYS A 122 10.69 6.00 -28.53
C CYS A 122 10.96 5.66 -30.00
N GLU A 123 11.29 4.40 -30.31
CA GLU A 123 11.48 3.93 -31.70
C GLU A 123 10.15 3.75 -32.46
N GLY A 124 9.01 3.83 -31.76
CA GLY A 124 7.65 3.71 -32.32
C GLY A 124 7.11 4.94 -33.05
N ILE A 125 7.85 6.06 -33.05
CA ILE A 125 7.58 7.25 -33.87
C ILE A 125 8.56 7.24 -35.06
N ASN A 126 8.32 6.34 -36.00
CA ASN A 126 8.87 6.40 -37.35
C ASN A 126 7.71 6.43 -38.34
N GLU A 127 7.17 7.63 -38.60
CA GLU A 127 7.16 8.32 -39.91
C GLU A 127 6.45 9.68 -39.81
#